data_AF-T2M6K7-F1
#
_entry.id   AF-T2M6K7-F1
#
_cell.length_a   1.000
_cell.length_b   1.000
_cell.length_c   1.000
_cell.angle_alpha   90.00
_cell.angle_beta   90.00
_cell.angle_gamma   90.00
#
_symmetry.space_group_name_H-M   'P 1'
#
loop_
_entity.id
_entity.type
_entity.pdbx_description
1 polymer ?
#
loop_
_entity_poly.entity_id
_entity_poly.type
_entity_poly.pdbx_seq_one_letter_code
_entity_poly.pdbx_strand_id
1 'polypeptide(L)'
;LESVFREIISIRGDIIALFTQLLGGDKLIAEYLLLHLISKVYGRCGTLCLGKFSMNIMKCPGENFTTRLYSSIQNIVEKSAYFPLTIDNLNNKKFVPKKDYEANRLVYGALQLACNTQVVIDETQMQPGKLNAEGIRNLAAIGNVIQWQRLDYDFEFSQVEMEANLNMLVLSEGKSLLTCDVHIPLKPDGSYSDCVQELSDQQLEKIRLYLTAVQSLEYQLTEEVQKALEDDFVEMRKQDAKSVNADSFYLLLTTARYMSLSYGQTKLSSSLWIKSKELDMGRRNR
;
A
#
# COMPACT_ATOMS: atom_id res chain seq x y z
N LEU A 1 30.48 0.21 2.37
CA LEU A 1 29.31 0.40 1.48
C LEU A 1 28.87 -0.93 0.88
N GLU A 2 29.75 -1.70 0.22
CA GLU A 2 29.38 -3.01 -0.33
C GLU A 2 28.82 -4.01 0.69
N SER A 3 29.35 -4.05 1.92
CA SER A 3 28.83 -4.91 2.99
C SER A 3 27.38 -4.58 3.35
N VAL A 4 27.06 -3.29 3.47
CA VAL A 4 25.71 -2.79 3.77
C VAL A 4 24.74 -3.13 2.63
N PHE A 5 25.16 -2.97 1.37
CA PHE A 5 24.34 -3.36 0.22
C PHE A 5 24.05 -4.86 0.21
N ARG A 6 25.04 -5.71 0.51
CA ARG A 6 24.82 -7.16 0.62
C ARG A 6 23.84 -7.52 1.73
N GLU A 7 23.94 -6.84 2.87
CA GLU A 7 23.04 -7.04 4.00
C GLU A 7 21.59 -6.62 3.65
N ILE A 8 21.39 -5.46 3.00
CA ILE A 8 20.08 -5.02 2.50
C ILE A 8 19.46 -6.07 1.58
N ILE A 9 20.23 -6.61 0.63
CA ILE A 9 19.75 -7.64 -0.31
C ILE A 9 19.39 -8.93 0.42
N SER A 10 20.18 -9.34 1.42
CA SER A 10 19.90 -10.52 2.23
C SER A 10 18.61 -10.35 3.02
N ILE A 11 18.47 -9.26 3.78
CA ILE A 11 17.29 -8.98 4.59
C ILE A 11 16.04 -8.88 3.71
N ARG A 12 16.15 -8.24 2.54
CA ARG A 12 15.06 -8.20 1.56
C ARG A 12 14.63 -9.63 1.14
N GLY A 13 15.60 -10.50 0.86
CA GLY A 13 15.33 -11.90 0.52
C GLY A 13 14.56 -12.63 1.62
N ASP A 14 14.99 -12.45 2.87
CA ASP A 14 14.35 -13.05 4.05
C ASP A 14 12.91 -12.53 4.21
N ILE A 15 12.69 -11.22 4.07
CA ILE A 15 11.36 -10.62 4.15
C ILE A 15 10.43 -11.18 3.06
N ILE A 16 10.91 -11.31 1.82
CA ILE A 16 10.12 -11.91 0.74
C ILE A 16 9.79 -13.37 1.03
N ALA A 17 10.72 -14.14 1.57
CA ALA A 17 10.46 -15.53 1.96
C ALA A 17 9.38 -15.62 3.06
N LEU A 18 9.48 -14.79 4.09
CA LEU A 18 8.50 -14.70 5.18
C LEU A 18 7.11 -14.32 4.65
N PHE A 19 7.02 -13.27 3.82
CA PHE A 19 5.75 -12.86 3.22
C PHE A 19 5.18 -13.91 2.27
N THR A 20 6.03 -14.62 1.53
CA THR A 20 5.59 -15.71 0.65
C THR A 20 4.91 -16.81 1.46
N GLN A 21 5.49 -17.21 2.61
CA GLN A 21 4.88 -18.20 3.50
C GLN A 21 3.60 -17.69 4.17
N LEU A 22 3.57 -16.42 4.59
CA LEU A 22 2.39 -15.79 5.17
C LEU A 22 1.22 -15.73 4.18
N LEU A 23 1.51 -15.60 2.88
CA LEU A 23 0.55 -15.51 1.79
C LEU A 23 0.30 -16.87 1.11
N GLY A 24 0.71 -17.98 1.74
CA GLY A 24 0.47 -19.33 1.25
C GLY A 24 1.16 -19.61 -0.09
N GLY A 25 2.47 -19.31 -0.18
CA GLY A 25 3.30 -19.56 -1.37
C GLY A 25 3.27 -18.45 -2.42
N ASP A 26 2.47 -17.40 -2.23
CA ASP A 26 2.28 -16.36 -3.24
C ASP A 26 3.39 -15.30 -3.25
N LYS A 27 4.51 -15.64 -3.90
CA LYS A 27 5.68 -14.74 -4.01
C LYS A 27 5.39 -13.43 -4.74
N LEU A 28 4.44 -13.41 -5.68
CA LEU A 28 4.11 -12.19 -6.41
C LEU A 28 3.53 -11.15 -5.45
N ILE A 29 2.54 -11.54 -4.65
CA ILE A 29 1.92 -10.65 -3.67
C ILE A 29 2.90 -10.30 -2.56
N ALA A 30 3.79 -11.22 -2.16
CA ALA A 30 4.86 -10.93 -1.21
C ALA A 30 5.77 -9.78 -1.67
N GLU A 31 6.15 -9.76 -2.95
CA GLU A 31 6.92 -8.67 -3.54
C GLU A 31 6.14 -7.35 -3.49
N TYR A 32 4.88 -7.33 -3.93
CA TYR A 32 4.05 -6.12 -3.87
C TYR A 32 3.78 -5.64 -2.44
N LEU A 33 3.61 -6.55 -1.48
CA LEU A 33 3.42 -6.22 -0.07
C LEU A 33 4.67 -5.51 0.47
N LEU A 34 5.87 -6.00 0.16
CA LEU A 34 7.10 -5.30 0.53
C LEU A 34 7.14 -3.89 -0.09
N LEU A 35 6.84 -3.76 -1.38
CA LEU A 35 6.82 -2.46 -2.06
C LEU A 35 5.80 -1.50 -1.43
N HIS A 36 4.63 -2.02 -1.05
CA HIS A 36 3.59 -1.27 -0.35
C HIS A 36 4.06 -0.77 1.02
N LEU A 37 4.68 -1.64 1.83
CA LEU A 37 5.16 -1.28 3.16
C LEU A 37 6.24 -0.20 3.11
N ILE A 38 7.12 -0.21 2.09
CA ILE A 38 8.15 0.82 1.91
C ILE A 38 7.68 2.05 1.13
N SER A 39 6.44 2.06 0.67
CA SER A 39 5.91 3.18 -0.09
C SER A 39 5.69 4.41 0.80
N LYS A 40 5.87 5.61 0.23
CA LYS A 40 5.55 6.87 0.89
C LYS A 40 5.20 7.94 -0.14
N VAL A 41 4.30 8.85 0.23
CA VAL A 41 4.11 10.08 -0.54
C VAL A 41 5.37 10.93 -0.39
N TYR A 42 6.09 11.17 -1.49
CA TYR A 42 7.35 11.92 -1.48
C TYR A 42 7.23 13.31 -2.11
N GLY A 43 6.11 13.60 -2.76
CA GLY A 43 5.88 14.89 -3.39
C GLY A 43 4.43 15.05 -3.80
N ARG A 44 4.01 16.30 -3.96
CA ARG A 44 2.66 16.66 -4.43
C ARG A 44 2.82 17.72 -5.52
N CYS A 45 2.10 17.55 -6.63
CA CYS A 45 2.05 18.50 -7.74
C CYS A 45 0.58 18.79 -8.05
N GLY A 46 0.07 19.92 -7.53
CA GLY A 46 -1.37 20.21 -7.57
C GLY A 46 -2.17 19.15 -6.82
N THR A 47 -3.08 18.46 -7.51
CA THR A 47 -3.88 17.36 -6.96
C THR A 47 -3.19 15.99 -7.04
N LEU A 48 -2.08 15.87 -7.78
CA LEU A 48 -1.37 14.62 -7.95
C LEU A 48 -0.45 14.33 -6.75
N CYS A 49 -0.62 13.15 -6.16
CA CYS A 49 0.21 12.66 -5.06
C CYS A 49 1.22 11.64 -5.58
N LEU A 50 2.51 12.00 -5.51
CA LEU A 50 3.59 11.19 -6.03
C LEU A 50 4.05 10.16 -5.00
N GLY A 51 4.12 8.90 -5.44
CA GLY A 51 4.61 7.79 -4.62
C GLY A 51 3.55 7.08 -3.77
N LYS A 52 2.28 7.50 -3.80
CA LYS A 52 1.21 6.65 -3.23
C LYS A 52 1.23 5.26 -3.88
N PHE A 53 0.98 4.23 -3.10
CA PHE A 53 0.98 2.84 -3.57
C PHE A 53 -0.08 2.04 -2.82
N SER A 54 -1.34 2.40 -3.04
CA SER A 54 -2.46 1.66 -2.43
C SER A 54 -2.59 0.29 -3.07
N MET A 55 -2.82 -0.73 -2.26
CA MET A 55 -2.85 -2.12 -2.69
C MET A 55 -4.12 -2.80 -2.22
N ASN A 56 -4.70 -3.64 -3.08
CA ASN A 56 -5.79 -4.53 -2.75
C ASN A 56 -5.38 -5.99 -3.01
N ILE A 57 -5.42 -6.82 -1.96
CA ILE A 57 -5.32 -8.28 -2.03
C ILE A 57 -6.74 -8.84 -2.10
N MET A 58 -7.09 -9.38 -3.26
CA MET A 58 -8.42 -9.94 -3.52
C MET A 58 -8.43 -11.47 -3.29
N LYS A 59 -9.62 -12.05 -3.16
CA LYS A 59 -9.83 -13.49 -2.92
C LYS A 59 -9.18 -14.00 -1.63
N CYS A 60 -9.19 -13.17 -0.59
CA CYS A 60 -8.77 -13.58 0.74
C CYS A 60 -9.64 -14.76 1.25
N PRO A 61 -9.05 -15.81 1.85
CA PRO A 61 -9.74 -17.03 2.25
C PRO A 61 -10.61 -16.90 3.53
N GLY A 62 -10.91 -15.68 3.98
CA GLY A 62 -11.77 -15.37 5.14
C GLY A 62 -11.09 -14.55 6.26
N GLU A 63 -11.85 -14.26 7.32
CA GLU A 63 -11.46 -13.37 8.45
C GLU A 63 -10.19 -13.80 9.19
N ASN A 64 -9.99 -15.10 9.39
CA ASN A 64 -8.82 -15.60 10.11
C ASN A 64 -7.52 -15.30 9.35
N PHE A 65 -7.58 -15.14 8.03
CA PHE A 65 -6.43 -14.75 7.23
C PHE A 65 -6.17 -13.25 7.35
N THR A 66 -7.20 -12.41 7.29
CA THR A 66 -7.04 -10.95 7.32
C THR A 66 -6.50 -10.46 8.67
N THR A 67 -7.02 -11.01 9.76
CA THR A 67 -6.57 -10.70 11.13
C THR A 67 -5.13 -11.18 11.38
N ARG A 68 -4.77 -12.37 10.88
CA ARG A 68 -3.40 -12.90 10.94
C ARG A 68 -2.42 -12.08 10.13
N LEU A 69 -2.77 -11.75 8.88
CA LEU A 69 -1.95 -10.89 8.02
C LEU A 69 -1.72 -9.53 8.68
N TYR A 70 -2.77 -8.92 9.23
CA TYR A 70 -2.66 -7.68 9.98
C TYR A 70 -1.75 -7.81 11.21
N SER A 71 -1.90 -8.87 12.01
CA SER A 71 -1.08 -9.11 13.20
C SER A 71 0.41 -9.24 12.84
N SER A 72 0.72 -9.91 11.72
CA SER A 72 2.08 -10.02 11.19
C SER A 72 2.63 -8.67 10.70
N ILE A 73 1.81 -7.86 10.01
CA ILE A 73 2.20 -6.50 9.60
C ILE A 73 2.46 -5.63 10.83
N GLN A 74 1.57 -5.66 11.82
CA GLN A 74 1.68 -4.89 13.07
C GLN A 74 2.98 -5.21 13.83
N ASN A 75 3.43 -6.45 13.81
CA ASN A 75 4.72 -6.81 14.43
C ASN A 75 5.92 -6.25 13.67
N ILE A 76 5.79 -6.03 12.35
CA ILE A 76 6.90 -5.63 11.49
C ILE A 76 7.01 -4.10 11.39
N VAL A 77 5.91 -3.37 11.42
CA VAL A 77 5.89 -1.91 11.19
C VAL A 77 5.72 -1.12 12.48
N GLU A 78 6.16 0.13 12.49
CA GLU A 78 6.09 1.00 13.67
C GLU A 78 4.67 1.50 13.98
N LYS A 79 3.88 1.74 12.93
CA LYS A 79 2.54 2.33 13.02
C LYS A 79 1.59 1.59 12.12
N SER A 80 0.55 1.01 12.70
CA SER A 80 -0.50 0.33 11.96
C SER A 80 -1.88 0.61 12.54
N ALA A 81 -2.91 0.51 11.70
CA ALA A 81 -4.31 0.53 12.10
C ALA A 81 -5.10 -0.47 11.27
N TYR A 82 -6.08 -1.14 11.91
CA TYR A 82 -6.96 -2.10 11.26
C TYR A 82 -8.42 -1.64 11.36
N PHE A 83 -9.10 -1.61 10.22
CA PHE A 83 -10.49 -1.20 10.10
C PHE A 83 -11.32 -2.28 9.39
N PRO A 84 -12.07 -3.10 10.15
CA PRO A 84 -13.03 -4.01 9.56
C PRO A 84 -14.24 -3.23 9.05
N LEU A 85 -14.54 -3.33 7.76
CA LEU A 85 -15.65 -2.64 7.10
C LEU A 85 -16.97 -3.38 7.30
N THR A 86 -17.39 -3.48 8.55
CA THR A 86 -18.76 -3.87 8.88
C THR A 86 -19.72 -2.70 8.64
N ILE A 87 -20.98 -3.00 8.33
CA ILE A 87 -22.04 -1.97 8.22
C ILE A 87 -22.16 -1.16 9.52
N ASP A 88 -22.01 -1.83 10.67
CA ASP A 88 -22.03 -1.19 11.99
C ASP A 88 -20.89 -0.16 12.14
N ASN A 89 -19.65 -0.56 11.84
CA ASN A 89 -18.50 0.34 11.93
C ASN A 89 -18.65 1.54 10.99
N LEU A 90 -19.10 1.31 9.75
CA LEU A 90 -19.31 2.38 8.80
C LEU A 90 -20.42 3.34 9.26
N ASN A 91 -21.53 2.84 9.81
CA ASN A 91 -22.66 3.68 10.16
C ASN A 91 -22.50 4.41 11.50
N ASN A 92 -21.72 3.88 12.44
CA ASN A 92 -21.66 4.35 13.83
C ASN A 92 -20.32 4.98 14.23
N LYS A 93 -19.22 4.67 13.55
CA LYS A 93 -17.92 5.32 13.84
C LYS A 93 -17.75 6.62 13.07
N LYS A 94 -16.86 7.48 13.57
CA LYS A 94 -16.43 8.71 12.89
C LYS A 94 -15.07 8.47 12.26
N PHE A 95 -14.98 8.46 10.93
CA PHE A 95 -13.69 8.30 10.25
C PHE A 95 -13.00 9.65 10.02
N VAL A 96 -13.78 10.71 9.82
CA VAL A 96 -13.29 12.08 9.66
C VAL A 96 -13.37 12.85 10.99
N PRO A 97 -12.40 13.73 11.28
CA PRO A 97 -12.50 14.65 12.41
C PRO A 97 -13.68 15.60 12.26
N LYS A 98 -14.31 15.95 13.37
CA LYS A 98 -15.43 16.88 13.40
C LYS A 98 -15.24 17.95 14.48
N LYS A 99 -15.49 19.21 14.15
CA LYS A 99 -15.54 20.30 15.12
C LYS A 99 -16.78 20.14 16.00
N ASP A 100 -16.54 20.03 17.30
CA ASP A 100 -17.55 20.14 18.34
C ASP A 100 -17.56 21.60 18.82
N TYR A 101 -18.61 22.33 18.46
CA TYR A 101 -18.77 23.74 18.80
C TYR A 101 -19.21 23.94 20.24
N GLU A 102 -19.90 22.97 20.87
CA GLU A 102 -20.33 23.07 22.26
C GLU A 102 -19.13 22.95 23.21
N ALA A 103 -18.30 21.93 23.02
CA ALA A 103 -17.08 21.74 23.81
C ALA A 103 -15.87 22.52 23.23
N ASN A 104 -16.07 23.28 22.15
CA ASN A 104 -15.07 24.04 21.41
C ASN A 104 -13.78 23.25 21.10
N ARG A 105 -13.89 21.98 20.72
CA ARG A 105 -12.76 21.09 20.43
C ARG A 105 -12.93 20.38 19.09
N LEU A 106 -11.83 19.89 18.54
CA LEU A 106 -11.90 18.98 17.39
C LEU A 106 -11.98 17.55 17.93
N VAL A 107 -13.05 16.84 17.60
CA VAL A 107 -13.20 15.42 17.89
C VAL A 107 -12.47 14.63 16.81
N TYR A 108 -11.62 13.71 17.23
CA TYR A 108 -10.78 12.95 16.31
C TYR A 108 -11.61 11.97 15.47
N GLY A 109 -11.15 11.77 14.23
CA GLY A 109 -11.65 10.75 13.33
C GLY A 109 -10.71 9.55 13.29
N ALA A 110 -11.24 8.37 12.97
CA ALA A 110 -10.46 7.15 12.88
C ALA A 110 -9.32 7.20 11.85
N LEU A 111 -9.46 7.99 10.77
CA LEU A 111 -8.42 8.19 9.76
C LEU A 111 -7.46 9.34 10.08
N GLN A 112 -7.64 10.02 11.22
CA GLN A 112 -6.72 11.06 11.70
C GLN A 112 -5.47 10.41 12.33
N LEU A 113 -4.68 9.76 11.49
CA LEU A 113 -3.50 8.99 11.87
C LEU A 113 -2.22 9.73 11.48
N ALA A 114 -1.11 9.38 12.13
CA ALA A 114 0.20 9.93 11.81
C ALA A 114 0.65 9.53 10.39
N CYS A 115 1.50 10.35 9.77
CA CYS A 115 2.06 10.07 8.45
C CYS A 115 2.76 8.71 8.40
N ASN A 116 2.70 8.03 7.25
CA ASN A 116 3.25 6.70 6.98
C ASN A 116 2.70 5.58 7.87
N THR A 117 1.49 5.73 8.41
CA THR A 117 0.78 4.64 9.10
C THR A 117 0.29 3.63 8.08
N GLN A 118 0.53 2.33 8.34
CA GLN A 118 -0.03 1.24 7.54
C GLN A 118 -1.49 1.01 7.94
N VAL A 119 -2.42 1.26 7.04
CA VAL A 119 -3.85 1.15 7.29
C VAL A 119 -4.39 -0.06 6.53
N VAL A 120 -4.82 -1.08 7.28
CA VAL A 120 -5.45 -2.27 6.71
C VAL A 120 -6.96 -2.13 6.79
N ILE A 121 -7.60 -2.08 5.63
CA ILE A 121 -9.04 -2.04 5.45
C ILE A 121 -9.51 -3.45 5.11
N ASP A 122 -10.34 -4.03 5.98
CA ASP A 122 -10.86 -5.38 5.77
C ASP A 122 -12.29 -5.33 5.22
N GLU A 123 -12.41 -5.48 3.90
CA GLU A 123 -13.68 -5.61 3.18
C GLU A 123 -14.30 -7.00 3.29
N THR A 124 -13.60 -8.03 3.78
CA THR A 124 -14.18 -9.39 3.90
C THR A 124 -15.29 -9.44 4.96
N GLN A 125 -15.30 -8.48 5.86
CA GLN A 125 -16.35 -8.32 6.89
C GLN A 125 -17.60 -7.59 6.39
N MET A 126 -17.58 -7.09 5.16
CA MET A 126 -18.70 -6.34 4.62
C MET A 126 -19.86 -7.28 4.26
N GLN A 127 -20.99 -7.08 4.91
CA GLN A 127 -22.21 -7.84 4.67
C GLN A 127 -23.24 -7.01 3.90
N PRO A 128 -24.16 -7.64 3.13
CA PRO A 128 -25.26 -6.93 2.50
C PRO A 128 -26.07 -6.14 3.54
N GLY A 129 -26.24 -4.84 3.31
CA GLY A 129 -26.91 -3.95 4.24
C GLY A 129 -27.04 -2.54 3.71
N LYS A 130 -27.69 -1.66 4.49
CA LYS A 130 -27.85 -0.24 4.13
C LYS A 130 -26.85 0.61 4.88
N LEU A 131 -26.07 1.39 4.13
CA LEU A 131 -25.28 2.48 4.68
C LEU A 131 -26.18 3.69 4.90
N ASN A 132 -26.10 4.30 6.08
CA ASN A 132 -26.72 5.58 6.35
C ASN A 132 -25.84 6.72 5.78
N ALA A 133 -26.25 7.97 5.97
CA ALA A 133 -25.48 9.13 5.50
C ALA A 133 -24.08 9.23 6.13
N GLU A 134 -23.85 8.65 7.31
CA GLU A 134 -22.52 8.56 7.93
C GLU A 134 -21.67 7.48 7.26
N GLY A 135 -22.24 6.29 7.02
CA GLY A 135 -21.56 5.20 6.33
C GLY A 135 -21.10 5.57 4.93
N ILE A 136 -21.93 6.31 4.18
CA ILE A 136 -21.54 6.85 2.87
C ILE A 136 -20.38 7.84 3.00
N ARG A 137 -20.42 8.74 4.00
CA ARG A 137 -19.33 9.71 4.25
C ARG A 137 -18.03 9.02 4.66
N ASN A 138 -18.10 8.01 5.54
CA ASN A 138 -16.93 7.24 5.96
C ASN A 138 -16.31 6.47 4.79
N LEU A 139 -17.13 5.84 3.94
CA LEU A 139 -16.64 5.15 2.74
C LEU A 139 -16.00 6.14 1.75
N ALA A 140 -16.62 7.31 1.56
CA ALA A 140 -16.05 8.38 0.73
C ALA A 140 -14.71 8.89 1.30
N ALA A 141 -14.58 9.04 2.62
CA ALA A 141 -13.34 9.45 3.27
C ALA A 141 -12.21 8.44 3.04
N ILE A 142 -12.49 7.13 3.13
CA ILE A 142 -11.51 6.08 2.81
C ILE A 142 -11.10 6.19 1.33
N GLY A 143 -12.06 6.36 0.42
CA GLY A 143 -11.80 6.57 -1.00
C GLY A 143 -10.93 7.81 -1.26
N ASN A 144 -11.20 8.93 -0.58
CA ASN A 144 -10.42 10.16 -0.70
C ASN A 144 -8.98 9.98 -0.20
N VAL A 145 -8.76 9.25 0.90
CA VAL A 145 -7.40 8.94 1.36
C VAL A 145 -6.67 8.05 0.36
N ILE A 146 -7.31 7.01 -0.17
CA ILE A 146 -6.70 6.12 -1.16
C ILE A 146 -6.32 6.88 -2.44
N GLN A 147 -7.23 7.72 -2.95
CA GLN A 147 -7.05 8.38 -4.23
C GLN A 147 -6.18 9.64 -4.13
N TRP A 148 -6.43 10.48 -3.13
CA TRP A 148 -5.92 11.84 -3.05
C TRP A 148 -5.03 12.09 -1.85
N GLN A 149 -4.87 11.12 -0.95
CA GLN A 149 -4.02 11.26 0.24
C GLN A 149 -4.41 12.54 1.02
N ARG A 150 -5.72 12.71 1.23
CA ARG A 150 -6.39 13.87 1.84
C ARG A 150 -7.57 13.41 2.69
N LEU A 151 -7.86 14.14 3.75
CA LEU A 151 -8.95 13.90 4.68
C LEU A 151 -9.70 15.21 4.94
N ASP A 152 -11.02 15.20 4.76
CA ASP A 152 -11.88 16.37 4.93
C ASP A 152 -12.32 16.49 6.38
N TYR A 153 -11.91 17.57 7.06
CA TYR A 153 -12.29 17.85 8.43
C TYR A 153 -13.64 18.58 8.42
N ASP A 154 -14.61 18.03 9.15
CA ASP A 154 -15.99 18.53 9.20
C ASP A 154 -16.11 19.67 10.22
N PHE A 155 -16.32 20.90 9.74
CA PHE A 155 -16.60 22.08 10.56
C PHE A 155 -18.09 22.49 10.50
N GLU A 156 -18.99 21.54 10.22
CA GLU A 156 -20.45 21.66 10.14
C GLU A 156 -20.95 22.49 8.94
N PHE A 157 -20.43 23.71 8.77
CA PHE A 157 -20.78 24.62 7.69
C PHE A 157 -19.71 24.68 6.59
N SER A 158 -18.55 24.06 6.83
CA SER A 158 -17.45 24.00 5.88
C SER A 158 -16.65 22.71 6.05
N GLN A 159 -15.91 22.35 5.01
CA GLN A 159 -14.94 21.26 5.06
C GLN A 159 -13.55 21.85 4.86
N VAL A 160 -12.62 21.47 5.73
CA VAL A 160 -11.20 21.82 5.59
C VAL A 160 -10.46 20.57 5.19
N GLU A 161 -9.96 20.54 3.96
CA GLU A 161 -9.17 19.43 3.46
C GLU A 161 -7.75 19.48 4.06
N MET A 162 -7.33 18.38 4.69
CA MET A 162 -5.98 18.23 5.22
C MET A 162 -5.26 17.08 4.53
N GLU A 163 -3.94 17.21 4.37
CA GLU A 163 -3.13 16.14 3.81
C GLU A 163 -3.11 14.92 4.74
N ALA A 164 -3.36 13.74 4.16
CA ALA A 164 -3.21 12.45 4.80
C ALA A 164 -2.09 11.69 4.09
N ASN A 165 -1.08 11.20 4.81
CA ASN A 165 -0.02 10.38 4.22
C ASN A 165 -0.15 8.97 4.80
N LEU A 166 -1.04 8.15 4.23
CA LEU A 166 -1.41 6.84 4.77
C LEU A 166 -1.19 5.75 3.71
N ASN A 167 -0.62 4.62 4.13
CA ASN A 167 -0.41 3.48 3.25
C ASN A 167 -1.61 2.55 3.36
N MET A 168 -2.45 2.54 2.32
CA MET A 168 -3.74 1.86 2.34
C MET A 168 -3.62 0.45 1.74
N LEU A 169 -3.81 -0.58 2.56
CA LEU A 169 -3.94 -1.98 2.16
C LEU A 169 -5.40 -2.41 2.32
N VAL A 170 -6.03 -2.82 1.24
CA VAL A 170 -7.39 -3.35 1.22
C VAL A 170 -7.34 -4.87 1.10
N LEU A 171 -8.14 -5.57 1.90
CA LEU A 171 -8.30 -7.01 1.84
C LEU A 171 -9.75 -7.32 1.45
N SER A 172 -9.99 -8.04 0.36
CA SER A 172 -11.34 -8.31 -0.14
C SER A 172 -11.56 -9.77 -0.55
N GLU A 173 -12.78 -10.29 -0.40
CA GLU A 173 -13.14 -11.63 -0.88
C GLU A 173 -13.29 -11.67 -2.40
N GLY A 174 -13.73 -10.57 -3.00
CA GLY A 174 -13.99 -10.45 -4.43
C GLY A 174 -13.53 -9.10 -4.96
N LYS A 175 -14.28 -8.57 -5.93
CA LYS A 175 -14.08 -7.20 -6.44
C LYS A 175 -14.35 -6.20 -5.31
N SER A 176 -13.33 -5.43 -4.96
CA SER A 176 -13.43 -4.43 -3.90
C SER A 176 -14.31 -3.25 -4.31
N LEU A 177 -14.93 -2.65 -3.30
CA LEU A 177 -15.67 -1.40 -3.41
C LEU A 177 -14.74 -0.19 -3.56
N LEU A 178 -13.51 -0.31 -3.06
CA LEU A 178 -12.48 0.71 -3.07
C LEU A 178 -11.57 0.54 -4.30
N THR A 179 -11.31 1.64 -4.98
CA THR A 179 -10.38 1.65 -6.11
C THR A 179 -8.97 1.88 -5.57
N CYS A 180 -8.07 0.91 -5.73
CA CYS A 180 -6.67 1.00 -5.33
C CYS A 180 -5.78 1.15 -6.58
N ASP A 181 -4.51 1.47 -6.40
CA ASP A 181 -3.57 1.55 -7.50
C ASP A 181 -3.20 0.14 -7.99
N VAL A 182 -3.02 -0.80 -7.05
CA VAL A 182 -2.68 -2.20 -7.31
C VAL A 182 -3.83 -3.11 -6.87
N HIS A 183 -4.27 -3.99 -7.77
CA HIS A 183 -5.25 -5.04 -7.50
C HIS A 183 -4.67 -6.40 -7.89
N ILE A 184 -4.60 -7.35 -6.95
CA ILE A 184 -4.05 -8.68 -7.20
C ILE A 184 -4.88 -9.75 -6.48
N PRO A 185 -5.46 -10.73 -7.20
CA PRO A 185 -6.08 -11.87 -6.55
C PRO A 185 -5.00 -12.81 -5.99
N LEU A 186 -5.17 -13.19 -4.73
CA LEU A 186 -4.38 -14.18 -4.02
C LEU A 186 -4.57 -15.55 -4.67
N LYS A 187 -3.46 -16.24 -4.94
CA LYS A 187 -3.44 -17.61 -5.46
C LYS A 187 -2.58 -18.47 -4.52
N PRO A 188 -3.12 -18.86 -3.37
CA PRO A 188 -2.36 -19.62 -2.41
C PRO A 188 -2.21 -21.08 -2.87
N ASP A 189 -1.05 -21.68 -2.62
CA ASP A 189 -0.80 -23.11 -2.80
C ASP A 189 -1.18 -23.94 -1.55
N GLY A 190 -1.63 -23.28 -0.49
CA GLY A 190 -2.04 -23.89 0.79
C GLY A 190 -0.94 -23.91 1.86
N SER A 191 0.28 -23.47 1.56
CA SER A 191 1.44 -23.48 2.47
C SER A 191 1.47 -22.30 3.46
N TYR A 192 0.35 -22.01 4.13
CA TYR A 192 0.30 -20.93 5.12
C TYR A 192 1.14 -21.27 6.37
N SER A 193 1.95 -20.31 6.81
CA SER A 193 2.72 -20.40 8.05
C SER A 193 2.67 -19.08 8.81
N ASP A 194 2.61 -19.17 10.14
CA ASP A 194 2.66 -18.03 11.07
C ASP A 194 4.11 -17.63 11.41
N CYS A 195 5.05 -17.87 10.49
CA CYS A 195 6.49 -17.63 10.64
C CYS A 195 6.87 -16.25 11.17
N VAL A 196 6.06 -15.21 10.92
CA VAL A 196 6.31 -13.85 11.41
C VAL A 196 6.10 -13.74 12.93
N GLN A 197 5.17 -14.50 13.49
CA GLN A 197 4.92 -14.54 14.94
C GLN A 197 6.04 -15.26 15.70
N GLU A 198 6.83 -16.07 15.00
CA GLU A 198 7.95 -16.85 15.56
C GLU A 198 9.30 -16.11 15.49
N LEU A 199 9.31 -14.89 14.92
CA LEU A 199 10.53 -14.08 14.82
C LEU A 199 10.99 -13.60 16.19
N SER A 200 12.30 -13.73 16.44
CA SER A 200 12.93 -13.11 17.61
C SER A 200 12.93 -11.58 17.51
N ASP A 201 13.02 -10.90 18.66
CA ASP A 201 13.13 -9.44 18.72
C ASP A 201 14.27 -8.88 17.86
N GLN A 202 15.40 -9.58 17.81
CA GLN A 202 16.55 -9.20 16.98
C GLN A 202 16.23 -9.28 15.48
N GLN A 203 15.44 -10.26 15.05
CA GLN A 203 15.01 -10.37 13.65
C GLN A 203 14.00 -9.27 13.30
N LEU A 204 13.04 -9.00 14.20
CA LEU A 204 12.08 -7.91 14.02
C LEU A 204 12.78 -6.55 13.95
N GLU A 205 13.77 -6.31 14.81
CA GLU A 205 14.58 -5.09 14.78
C GLU A 205 15.31 -4.93 13.44
N LYS A 206 15.95 -5.98 12.93
CA LYS A 206 16.60 -5.94 11.61
C LYS A 206 15.63 -5.61 10.48
N ILE A 207 14.43 -6.18 10.49
CA ILE A 207 13.40 -5.90 9.48
C ILE A 207 12.94 -4.44 9.60
N ARG A 208 12.64 -3.95 10.82
CA ARG A 208 12.22 -2.56 11.08
C ARG A 208 13.29 -1.56 10.63
N LEU A 209 14.55 -1.82 10.94
CA LEU A 209 15.69 -1.01 10.49
C LEU A 209 15.81 -1.00 8.97
N TYR A 210 15.68 -2.16 8.33
CA TYR A 210 15.67 -2.26 6.87
C TYR A 210 14.56 -1.40 6.26
N LEU A 211 13.30 -1.56 6.71
CA LEU A 211 12.15 -0.84 6.17
C LEU A 211 12.33 0.68 6.32
N THR A 212 12.76 1.13 7.49
CA THR A 212 13.01 2.55 7.79
C THR A 212 14.15 3.12 6.95
N ALA A 213 15.24 2.37 6.81
CA ALA A 213 16.39 2.79 6.02
C ALA A 213 16.02 2.95 4.54
N VAL A 214 15.37 1.95 3.92
CA VAL A 214 15.03 2.01 2.50
C VAL A 214 13.96 3.07 2.20
N GLN A 215 13.02 3.30 3.13
CA GLN A 215 12.06 4.40 3.03
C GLN A 215 12.73 5.77 3.08
N SER A 216 13.88 5.90 3.74
CA SER A 216 14.60 7.17 3.91
C SER A 216 15.50 7.53 2.72
N LEU A 217 15.75 6.59 1.81
CA LEU A 217 16.60 6.81 0.65
C LEU A 217 15.99 7.83 -0.33
N GLU A 218 16.83 8.72 -0.84
CA GLU A 218 16.47 9.71 -1.85
C GLU A 218 16.65 9.12 -3.25
N TYR A 219 15.53 8.71 -3.86
CA TYR A 219 15.52 8.20 -5.21
C TYR A 219 15.62 9.33 -6.25
N GLN A 220 16.46 9.13 -7.26
CA GLN A 220 16.72 10.07 -8.35
C GLN A 220 16.57 9.38 -9.70
N LEU A 221 15.94 10.09 -10.64
CA LEU A 221 15.80 9.66 -12.03
C LEU A 221 16.64 10.59 -12.92
N THR A 222 17.72 10.08 -13.50
CA THR A 222 18.60 10.87 -14.38
C THR A 222 17.93 11.12 -15.73
N GLU A 223 18.30 12.19 -16.42
CA GLU A 223 17.76 12.53 -17.76
C GLU A 223 17.95 11.39 -18.76
N GLU A 224 19.09 10.72 -18.72
CA GLU A 224 19.40 9.54 -19.54
C GLU A 224 18.38 8.42 -19.34
N VAL A 225 18.01 8.15 -18.08
CA VAL A 225 17.02 7.11 -17.74
C VAL A 225 15.61 7.56 -18.10
N GLN A 226 15.28 8.85 -17.90
CA GLN A 226 13.99 9.41 -18.33
C GLN A 226 13.77 9.19 -19.82
N LYS A 227 14.77 9.52 -20.65
CA LYS A 227 14.69 9.32 -22.10
C LYS A 227 14.51 7.85 -22.46
N ALA A 228 15.26 6.95 -21.83
CA ALA A 228 15.12 5.52 -22.07
C ALA A 228 13.73 4.98 -21.68
N LEU A 229 13.12 5.54 -20.62
CA LEU A 229 11.77 5.18 -20.19
C LEU A 229 10.69 5.72 -21.13
N GLU A 230 10.87 6.91 -21.70
CA GLU A 230 9.97 7.47 -22.72
C GLU A 230 9.97 6.61 -23.99
N ASP A 231 11.16 6.23 -24.47
CA ASP A 231 11.31 5.34 -25.63
C ASP A 231 10.66 3.98 -25.36
N ASP A 232 10.90 3.38 -24.18
CA ASP A 232 10.29 2.10 -23.80
C ASP A 232 8.76 2.20 -23.65
N PHE A 233 8.22 3.32 -23.14
CA PHE A 233 6.77 3.55 -23.07
C PHE A 233 6.14 3.57 -24.45
N VAL A 234 6.79 4.23 -25.42
CA VAL A 234 6.33 4.26 -26.81
C VAL A 234 6.32 2.85 -27.41
N GLU A 235 7.38 2.07 -27.18
CA GLU A 235 7.46 0.68 -27.66
C GLU A 235 6.41 -0.23 -26.98
N MET A 236 6.22 -0.11 -25.67
CA MET A 236 5.18 -0.84 -24.95
C MET A 236 3.77 -0.51 -25.48
N ARG A 237 3.49 0.76 -25.79
CA ARG A 237 2.21 1.17 -26.40
C ARG A 237 2.03 0.65 -27.81
N LYS A 238 3.09 0.53 -28.61
CA LYS A 238 3.00 -0.08 -29.95
C LYS A 238 2.61 -1.56 -29.86
N GLN A 239 3.08 -2.26 -28.84
CA GLN A 239 2.81 -3.69 -28.63
C GLN A 239 1.43 -3.94 -28.02
N ASP A 240 1.01 -3.13 -27.04
CA ASP A 240 -0.27 -3.27 -26.35
C ASP A 240 -0.90 -1.90 -26.03
N ALA A 241 -1.47 -1.28 -27.06
CA ALA A 241 -2.10 0.04 -26.94
C ALA A 241 -3.33 0.06 -26.01
N LYS A 242 -3.94 -1.11 -25.71
CA LYS A 242 -5.14 -1.20 -24.87
C LYS A 242 -4.79 -1.22 -23.39
N SER A 243 -3.77 -1.97 -22.99
CA SER A 243 -3.41 -2.13 -21.58
C SER A 243 -2.35 -1.13 -21.11
N VAL A 244 -1.64 -0.47 -22.02
CA VAL A 244 -0.59 0.50 -21.70
C VAL A 244 -1.11 1.93 -21.90
N ASN A 245 -1.54 2.54 -20.81
CA ASN A 245 -1.93 3.95 -20.72
C ASN A 245 -1.07 4.71 -19.69
N ALA A 246 -1.30 6.03 -19.56
CA ALA A 246 -0.54 6.88 -18.64
C ALA A 246 -0.58 6.39 -17.18
N ASP A 247 -1.75 5.97 -16.69
CA ASP A 247 -1.91 5.50 -15.31
C ASP A 247 -1.16 4.18 -15.08
N SER A 248 -1.27 3.23 -16.01
CA SER A 248 -0.56 1.95 -15.95
C SER A 248 0.96 2.12 -16.02
N PHE A 249 1.43 3.12 -16.76
CA PHE A 249 2.84 3.44 -16.86
C PHE A 249 3.35 4.15 -15.61
N TYR A 250 2.56 5.08 -15.06
CA TYR A 250 2.85 5.70 -13.77
C TYR A 250 2.94 4.66 -12.65
N LEU A 251 2.04 3.68 -12.63
CA LEU A 251 2.10 2.57 -11.68
C LEU A 251 3.37 1.74 -11.87
N LEU A 252 3.77 1.44 -13.12
CA LEU A 252 5.00 0.72 -13.42
C LEU A 252 6.25 1.50 -12.98
N LEU A 253 6.30 2.81 -13.23
CA LEU A 253 7.37 3.69 -12.74
C LEU A 253 7.44 3.71 -11.21
N THR A 254 6.29 3.79 -10.54
CA THR A 254 6.19 3.76 -9.08
C THR A 254 6.65 2.41 -8.53
N THR A 255 6.27 1.31 -9.20
CA THR A 255 6.73 -0.05 -8.90
C THR A 255 8.24 -0.15 -9.06
N ALA A 256 8.80 0.38 -10.14
CA ALA A 256 10.24 0.36 -10.41
C ALA A 256 11.05 1.21 -9.43
N ARG A 257 10.51 2.34 -8.98
CA ARG A 257 11.07 3.14 -7.89
C ARG A 257 11.17 2.31 -6.61
N TYR A 258 10.07 1.74 -6.15
CA TYR A 258 10.08 0.96 -4.90
C TYR A 258 10.87 -0.34 -5.04
N MET A 259 10.86 -0.96 -6.21
CA MET A 259 11.76 -2.06 -6.52
C MET A 259 13.21 -1.63 -6.32
N SER A 260 13.65 -0.51 -6.91
CA SER A 260 15.00 0.05 -6.72
C SER A 260 15.35 0.29 -5.25
N LEU A 261 14.47 0.98 -4.53
CA LEU A 261 14.66 1.27 -3.11
C LEU A 261 14.74 0.00 -2.26
N SER A 262 13.96 -1.04 -2.58
CA SER A 262 14.02 -2.33 -1.87
C SER A 262 15.38 -3.04 -2.01
N TYR A 263 16.14 -2.76 -3.08
CA TYR A 263 17.53 -3.23 -3.24
C TYR A 263 18.57 -2.25 -2.67
N GLY A 264 18.12 -1.17 -2.01
CA GLY A 264 18.98 -0.09 -1.52
C GLY A 264 19.46 0.86 -2.64
N GLN A 265 18.98 0.71 -3.88
CA GLN A 265 19.43 1.52 -5.01
C GLN A 265 18.62 2.82 -5.11
N THR A 266 19.32 3.95 -5.16
CA THR A 266 18.71 5.29 -5.32
C THR A 266 18.49 5.69 -6.77
N LYS A 267 18.89 4.86 -7.74
CA LYS A 267 18.72 5.09 -9.18
C LYS A 267 18.16 3.83 -9.83
N LEU A 268 17.35 4.00 -10.88
CA LEU A 268 16.85 2.87 -11.65
C LEU A 268 17.95 2.29 -12.54
N SER A 269 18.21 1.00 -12.36
CA SER A 269 19.06 0.23 -13.26
C SER A 269 18.22 -0.55 -14.27
N SER A 270 18.79 -0.86 -15.44
CA SER A 270 18.10 -1.62 -16.49
C SER A 270 17.61 -2.99 -16.01
N SER A 271 18.37 -3.66 -15.13
CA SER A 271 17.97 -4.95 -14.57
C SER A 271 16.74 -4.83 -13.65
N LEU A 272 16.66 -3.79 -12.83
CA LEU A 272 15.50 -3.56 -11.97
C LEU A 272 14.29 -3.04 -12.75
N TRP A 273 14.51 -2.32 -13.85
CA TRP A 273 13.44 -1.97 -14.79
C TRP A 273 12.80 -3.22 -15.40
N ILE A 274 13.61 -4.14 -15.94
CA ILE A 274 13.13 -5.43 -16.48
C ILE A 274 12.38 -6.22 -15.40
N LYS A 275 12.96 -6.35 -14.20
CA LYS A 275 12.32 -7.05 -13.08
C LYS A 275 10.97 -6.43 -12.69
N SER A 276 10.83 -5.10 -12.79
CA SER A 276 9.58 -4.41 -12.51
C SER A 276 8.53 -4.68 -13.60
N LYS A 277 8.95 -4.75 -14.87
CA LYS A 277 8.07 -5.16 -15.98
C LYS A 277 7.59 -6.60 -15.81
N GLU A 278 8.47 -7.52 -15.41
CA GLU A 278 8.11 -8.91 -15.12
C GLU A 278 7.10 -9.00 -13.97
N LEU A 279 7.32 -8.23 -12.90
CA LEU A 279 6.41 -8.18 -11.75
C LEU A 279 5.03 -7.61 -12.13
N ASP A 280 5.00 -6.54 -12.94
CA ASP A 280 3.75 -5.94 -13.43
C ASP A 280 3.01 -6.85 -14.42
N MET A 281 3.74 -7.54 -15.30
CA MET A 281 3.17 -8.53 -16.20
C MET A 281 2.56 -9.71 -15.41
N GLY A 282 3.27 -10.21 -14.39
CA GLY A 282 2.77 -11.24 -13.49
C GLY A 282 1.47 -10.84 -12.79
N ARG A 283 1.33 -9.55 -12.42
CA ARG A 283 0.09 -8.99 -11.88
C ARG A 283 -1.02 -8.93 -12.91
N ARG A 284 -0.75 -8.42 -14.11
CA ARG A 284 -1.75 -8.28 -15.20
C ARG A 284 -2.29 -9.63 -15.68
N ASN A 285 -1.49 -10.70 -15.57
CA ASN A 285 -1.87 -12.05 -15.95
C ASN A 285 -2.77 -12.77 -14.92
N ARG A 286 -3.15 -12.10 -13.83
CA ARG A 286 -4.00 -12.67 -12.78
C ARG A 286 -5.43 -12.17 -12.84
#